data_AF-A0A7W1LPD1-F1
#
_entry.id   AF-A0A7W1LPD1-F1
#
_cell.length_a   1.000
_cell.length_b   1.000
_cell.length_c   1.000
_cell.angle_alpha   90.00
_cell.angle_beta   90.00
_cell.angle_gamma   90.00
#
_symmetry.space_group_name_H-M   'P 1'
#
loop_
_entity.id
_entity.type
_entity.pdbx_description
1 polymer ?
#
loop_
_entity_poly.entity_id
_entity_poly.type
_entity_poly.pdbx_seq_one_letter_code
_entity_poly.pdbx_strand_id
1 'polypeptide(L)' 'MAPSLHRWDRRAARTATRYLANSSVVAERVKRTYGIEADVVHPPPGLSPGPGAPGGRHRAWLPAVGGA' A
#
# COMPACT_ATOMS: atom_id res chain seq x y z
N MET A 1 -4.60 16.24 -4.74
CA MET A 1 -4.63 15.43 -3.50
C MET A 1 -4.69 16.35 -2.30
N ALA A 2 -5.49 16.03 -1.28
CA ALA A 2 -5.69 16.90 -0.12
C ALA A 2 -4.40 17.02 0.73
N PRO A 3 -4.01 18.23 1.21
CA PRO A 3 -2.80 18.43 2.01
C PRO A 3 -2.70 17.58 3.28
N SER A 4 -3.85 17.21 3.85
CA SER A 4 -3.96 16.31 5.01
C SER A 4 -3.43 14.91 4.69
N LEU A 5 -3.74 14.38 3.51
CA LEU A 5 -3.33 13.04 3.10
C LEU A 5 -1.80 12.94 2.96
N HIS A 6 -1.16 13.94 2.35
CA HIS A 6 0.31 13.98 2.24
C HIS A 6 1.02 14.08 3.60
N ARG A 7 0.40 14.70 4.60
CA ARG A 7 0.99 14.77 5.95
C ARG A 7 0.86 13.44 6.68
N TRP A 8 -0.31 12.81 6.59
CA TRP A 8 -0.55 11.50 7.16
C TRP A 8 0.40 10.46 6.55
N ASP A 9 0.48 10.41 5.23
CA ASP A 9 1.31 9.48 4.49
C ASP A 9 2.80 9.58 4.88
N ARG A 10 3.36 10.80 4.92
CA ARG A 10 4.73 11.03 5.39
C ARG A 10 4.95 10.62 6.85
N ARG A 11 3.94 10.74 7.72
CA ARG A 11 4.06 10.31 9.12
C ARG A 11 4.08 8.78 9.19
N ALA A 12 3.16 8.11 8.51
CA ALA A 12 3.10 6.65 8.47
C ALA A 12 4.41 6.05 7.95
N ALA A 13 5.03 6.70 6.96
CA ALA A 13 6.31 6.26 6.42
C ALA A 13 7.44 6.21 7.44
N ARG A 14 7.50 7.18 8.36
CA ARG A 14 8.55 7.22 9.38
C ARG A 14 8.38 6.20 10.50
N THR A 15 7.18 5.64 10.64
CA THR A 15 6.85 4.69 11.72
C THR A 15 6.85 3.24 11.26
N ALA A 16 6.97 2.98 9.96
CA ALA A 16 6.92 1.63 9.43
C ALA A 16 8.19 0.84 9.79
N THR A 17 8.02 -0.40 10.26
CA THR A 17 9.15 -1.30 10.55
C THR A 17 9.87 -1.75 9.27
N ARG A 18 9.11 -1.93 8.18
CA ARG A 18 9.57 -2.34 6.85
C ARG A 18 8.66 -1.74 5.79
N TYR A 19 9.21 -1.51 4.61
CA TYR A 19 8.48 -1.11 3.41
C TYR A 19 8.50 -2.26 2.41
N LEU A 20 7.32 -2.63 1.91
CA LEU A 20 7.17 -3.59 0.83
C LEU A 20 6.64 -2.88 -0.41
N ALA A 21 7.22 -3.16 -1.57
CA ALA A 21 6.79 -2.65 -2.86
C ALA A 21 6.31 -3.79 -3.75
N ASN A 22 5.29 -3.55 -4.57
CA ASN A 22 4.78 -4.57 -5.50
C ASN A 22 5.66 -4.77 -6.75
N SER A 23 6.61 -3.87 -6.97
CA SER A 23 7.45 -3.81 -8.16
C SER A 23 8.70 -2.97 -7.87
N SER A 24 9.76 -3.20 -8.65
CA SER A 24 10.96 -2.37 -8.62
C SER A 24 10.66 -0.90 -8.92
N VAL A 25 9.73 -0.63 -9.85
CA VAL A 25 9.30 0.74 -10.17
C VAL A 25 8.71 1.45 -8.96
N VAL A 26 7.90 0.76 -8.15
CA VAL A 26 7.34 1.33 -6.92
C VAL A 26 8.42 1.45 -5.84
N ALA A 27 9.33 0.48 -5.70
CA ALA A 27 10.44 0.56 -4.75
C ALA A 27 11.31 1.83 -5.00
N GLU A 28 11.66 2.10 -6.26
CA GLU A 28 12.41 3.30 -6.64
C GLU A 28 11.66 4.60 -6.33
N ARG A 29 10.33 4.60 -6.48
CA ARG A 29 9.50 5.75 -6.10
C ARG A 29 9.49 5.95 -4.60
N VAL A 30 9.35 4.89 -3.81
CA VAL A 30 9.42 4.94 -2.34
C VAL A 30 10.78 5.49 -1.89
N LYS A 31 11.88 5.01 -2.49
CA LYS A 31 13.22 5.53 -2.22
C LYS A 31 13.34 7.02 -2.53
N ARG A 32 12.88 7.47 -3.69
CA ARG A 32 12.92 8.89 -4.07
C ARG A 32 12.03 9.78 -3.21
N THR A 33 10.88 9.29 -2.76
CA THR A 33 9.89 10.08 -2.01
C THR A 33 10.16 10.10 -0.51
N TYR A 34 10.60 8.99 0.07
CA TYR A 34 10.76 8.84 1.52
C TYR A 34 12.20 8.53 1.96
N GLY A 35 13.11 8.23 1.03
CA GLY A 35 14.48 7.78 1.35
C GLY A 35 14.55 6.36 1.91
N ILE A 36 13.51 5.56 1.72
CA ILE A 36 13.36 4.21 2.30
C ILE A 36 13.63 3.17 1.21
N GLU A 37 14.50 2.21 1.49
CA GLU A 37 14.66 0.99 0.68
C GLU A 37 13.50 0.03 0.97
N ALA A 38 12.83 -0.45 -0.08
CA ALA A 38 11.67 -1.31 0.03
C ALA A 38 11.92 -2.68 -0.61
N ASP A 39 11.56 -3.75 0.10
CA ASP A 39 11.65 -5.11 -0.44
C ASP A 39 10.54 -5.32 -1.47
N VAL A 40 10.89 -5.87 -2.64
CA VAL A 40 9.91 -6.15 -3.69
C VAL A 40 9.23 -7.49 -3.43
N VAL A 41 7.91 -7.44 -3.25
CA VAL A 41 7.04 -8.62 -3.19
C VAL A 41 6.08 -8.53 -4.37
N HIS A 42 6.32 -9.35 -5.39
CA HIS A 42 5.46 -9.35 -6.57
C HIS A 42 4.02 -9.73 -6.19
N PRO A 43 3.02 -8.98 -6.67
CA PRO A 43 1.64 -9.29 -6.37
C PRO A 43 1.28 -10.64 -6.99
N PRO A 44 0.26 -11.33 -6.45
CA PRO A 44 -0.31 -12.46 -7.15
C PRO A 44 -0.78 -12.03 -8.55
N PRO A 45 -0.72 -12.91 -9.56
CA PRO A 45 -1.26 -12.61 -10.87
C PRO A 45 -2.73 -12.22 -10.75
N GLY A 46 -3.16 -11.28 -11.61
CA GLY A 46 -4.55 -10.83 -11.63
C GLY A 46 -5.50 -12.02 -11.77
N LEU A 47 -6.52 -12.07 -10.91
CA LEU A 47 -7.58 -13.05 -11.04
C LEU A 47 -8.38 -12.72 -12.31
N SER A 48 -8.33 -13.62 -13.29
CA SER A 48 -9.32 -13.61 -14.36
C SER A 48 -10.70 -13.89 -13.73
N PRO A 49 -11.77 -13.17 -14.12
CA PRO A 49 -13.11 -13.52 -13.69
C PRO A 49 -13.40 -14.98 -14.10
N GLY A 50 -13.48 -15.88 -13.12
CA GLY A 50 -13.98 -17.23 -13.37
C GLY A 50 -15.48 -17.18 -13.68
N PRO A 51 -16.06 -18.20 -14.33
CA PRO A 51 -17.49 -18.29 -14.51
C PRO A 51 -18.15 -18.56 -13.14
N GLY A 52 -18.59 -17.50 -12.46
CA GLY A 52 -19.46 -17.61 -11.28
C GLY A 52 -18.98 -16.87 -10.04
N ALA A 53 -19.40 -15.61 -9.91
CA ALA A 53 -20.09 -15.00 -8.76
C ALA A 53 -20.00 -13.47 -8.90
N PRO A 54 -21.10 -12.70 -8.79
CA PRO A 54 -21.03 -11.25 -8.72
C PRO A 54 -20.15 -10.86 -7.52
N GLY A 55 -19.16 -10.00 -7.77
CA GLY A 55 -18.12 -9.63 -6.82
C GLY A 55 -18.68 -9.37 -5.43
N GLY A 56 -18.33 -10.24 -4.48
CA GLY A 56 -18.69 -10.05 -3.09
C GLY A 56 -18.17 -8.70 -2.61
N ARG A 57 -19.09 -7.85 -2.15
CA ARG A 57 -18.83 -6.59 -1.45
C ARG A 57 -17.54 -6.68 -0.63
N HIS A 58 -16.55 -5.87 -0.99
CA HIS A 58 -15.27 -5.80 -0.29
C HIS A 58 -15.58 -5.40 1.15
N ARG A 59 -15.38 -6.30 2.12
CA ARG A 59 -15.52 -5.95 3.55
C ARG A 59 -14.55 -4.80 3.79
N ALA A 60 -15.09 -3.66 4.20
CA ALA A 60 -14.34 -2.41 4.32
C ALA A 60 -13.02 -2.68 5.05
N TRP A 61 -11.91 -2.36 4.39
CA TRP A 61 -10.61 -2.32 5.04
C TRP A 61 -10.73 -1.30 6.18
N LEU A 62 -10.82 -1.77 7.42
CA LEU A 62 -10.76 -0.93 8.60
C LEU A 62 -9.29 -0.57 8.79
N PRO A 63 -8.88 0.71 8.65
CA PRO A 63 -7.54 1.08 9.06
C PRO A 63 -7.44 0.81 10.57
N ALA A 64 -6.55 -0.10 10.96
CA ALA A 64 -6.11 -0.19 12.34
C ALA A 64 -5.26 1.06 12.65
N VAL A 65 -5.93 2.21 12.84
CA VAL A 65 -5.35 3.39 13.46
C VAL A 65 -5.51 3.23 14.98
N GLY A 66 -4.57 2.52 15.61
CA GLY A 66 -4.26 2.82 17.02
C GLY A 66 -3.55 4.18 17.03
N GLY A 67 -3.93 5.20 17.80
CA GLY A 67 -4.71 5.20 19.03
C GLY A 67 -3.80 5.73 20.14
N ALA A 68 -3.91 7.04 20.39
CA ALA A 68 -3.31 7.84 21.46
C ALA A 68 -1.78 8.00 21.48
#